data_AF-A0A7G2F5N3-F1
#
_entry.id   AF-A0A7G2F5N3-F1
#
_cell.length_a   1.000
_cell.length_b   1.000
_cell.length_c   1.000
_cell.angle_alpha   90.00
_cell.angle_beta   90.00
_cell.angle_gamma   90.00
#
_symmetry.space_group_name_H-M   'P 1'
#
loop_
_entity.id
_entity.type
_entity.pdbx_description
1 polymer ?
#
loop_
_entity_poly.entity_id
_entity_poly.type
_entity_poly.pdbx_seq_one_letter_code
_entity_poly.pdbx_strand_id
1 'polypeptide(L)'
;MATFELYRRSTIGMCLTETLDEMVQSGTLSPELAIQVLVQFDKSMTEALESQVKTKDAMFKSDDRQENVSRVKIVACDSKLLTQ
;
A
#
# COMPACT_ATOMS: atom_id res chain seq x y z
N MET A 1 -12.03 3.55 10.90
CA MET A 1 -11.66 2.82 9.67
C MET A 1 -10.15 2.62 9.74
N ALA A 2 -9.70 1.38 9.93
CA ALA A 2 -8.28 1.08 9.89
C ALA A 2 -7.81 1.21 8.43
N THR A 3 -7.11 2.28 8.11
CA THR A 3 -6.42 2.42 6.84
C THR A 3 -5.31 1.38 6.81
N PHE A 4 -5.27 0.57 5.75
CA PHE A 4 -4.28 -0.50 5.61
C PHE A 4 -2.90 0.13 5.41
N GLU A 5 -2.13 0.30 6.49
CA GLU A 5 -0.71 0.71 6.46
C GLU A 5 0.17 -0.27 5.65
N LEU A 6 -0.41 -1.41 5.29
CA LEU A 6 0.16 -2.43 4.42
C LEU A 6 0.76 -1.86 3.13
N TYR A 7 0.14 -0.82 2.52
CA TYR A 7 0.69 -0.21 1.30
C TYR A 7 1.93 0.63 1.54
N ARG A 8 2.21 1.06 2.78
CA ARG A 8 3.46 1.75 3.11
C ARG A 8 4.69 0.87 2.90
N ARG A 9 4.51 -0.46 2.92
CA ARG A 9 5.57 -1.45 2.65
C ARG A 9 5.76 -1.75 1.16
N SER A 10 4.94 -1.17 0.28
CA SER A 10 5.18 -1.23 -1.17
C SER A 10 6.37 -0.35 -1.55
N THR A 11 6.94 -0.54 -2.75
CA THR A 11 8.06 0.30 -3.24
C THR A 11 7.74 1.79 -3.15
N ILE A 12 6.54 2.21 -3.59
CA ILE A 12 6.12 3.62 -3.52
C ILE A 12 5.95 4.11 -2.08
N GLY A 13 5.45 3.25 -1.19
CA GLY A 13 5.31 3.55 0.23
C GLY A 13 6.65 3.71 0.93
N MET A 14 7.61 2.82 0.66
CA MET A 14 8.96 2.89 1.24
C MET A 14 9.69 4.14 0.79
N CYS A 15 9.67 4.45 -0.52
CA CYS A 15 10.29 5.69 -1.02
C CYS A 15 9.66 6.94 -0.39
N LEU A 16 8.34 6.94 -0.16
CA LEU A 16 7.67 8.05 0.53
C LEU A 16 8.15 8.16 1.98
N THR A 17 8.19 7.05 2.73
CA THR A 17 8.66 7.05 4.12
C THR A 17 10.12 7.49 4.23
N GLU A 18 11.01 6.99 3.37
CA GLU A 18 12.42 7.41 3.31
C GLU A 18 12.54 8.92 3.07
N THR A 19 11.79 9.45 2.09
CA THR A 19 11.79 10.88 1.78
C THR A 19 11.29 11.71 2.95
N LEU A 20 10.21 11.27 3.62
CA LEU A 20 9.66 11.96 4.78
C LEU A 20 10.66 11.96 5.95
N ASP A 21 11.35 10.85 6.18
CA ASP A 21 12.37 10.75 7.22
C ASP A 21 13.55 11.69 6.95
N GLU A 22 14.03 11.80 5.71
CA GLU A 22 15.06 12.77 5.31
C GLU A 22 14.60 14.23 5.53
N MET A 23 13.35 14.53 5.20
CA MET A 23 12.79 15.87 5.39
C MET A 23 12.58 16.22 6.87
N VAL A 24 12.27 15.24 7.71
CA VAL A 24 12.19 15.41 9.17
C VAL A 24 13.58 15.60 9.76
N GLN A 25 14.56 14.78 9.36
CA GLN A 25 15.95 14.88 9.82
C GLN A 25 16.60 16.22 9.43
N SER A 26 16.28 16.75 8.26
CA SER A 26 16.76 18.07 7.81
C SER A 26 16.02 19.26 8.46
N GLY A 27 14.99 19.00 9.29
CA GLY A 27 14.18 20.03 9.93
C GLY A 27 13.20 20.75 9.00
N THR A 28 13.04 20.27 7.76
CA THR A 28 12.11 20.84 6.77
C THR A 28 10.65 20.52 7.12
N LEU A 29 10.40 19.35 7.71
CA LEU A 29 9.09 18.85 8.08
C LEU A 29 9.04 18.48 9.56
N SER A 30 7.91 18.76 10.23
CA SER A 30 7.68 18.22 11.57
C SER A 30 7.30 16.72 11.50
N PRO A 31 7.68 15.91 12.50
CA PRO A 31 7.29 14.50 12.55
C PRO A 31 5.77 14.31 12.47
N GLU A 32 5.00 15.20 13.10
CA GLU A 32 3.54 15.20 13.10
C GLU A 32 2.97 15.36 11.70
N LEU A 33 3.56 16.26 10.90
CA LEU A 33 3.12 16.50 9.52
C LEU A 33 3.49 15.32 8.61
N ALA A 34 4.67 14.70 8.80
CA ALA A 34 5.05 13.48 8.08
C ALA A 34 4.03 12.34 8.31
N ILE A 35 3.57 12.16 9.55
CA ILE A 35 2.53 11.17 9.88
C ILE A 35 1.22 11.49 9.16
N GLN A 36 0.82 12.77 9.09
CA GLN A 36 -0.39 13.16 8.35
C GLN A 36 -0.28 12.87 6.85
N VAL A 37 0.91 13.04 6.25
CA VAL A 37 1.16 12.65 4.86
C VAL A 37 1.00 11.15 4.68
N LEU A 38 1.51 10.32 5.59
CA LEU A 38 1.32 8.86 5.54
C LEU A 38 -0.15 8.46 5.67
N VAL A 39 -0.92 9.11 6.54
CA VAL A 39 -2.37 8.88 6.65
C VAL A 39 -3.09 9.24 5.35
N GLN A 40 -2.67 10.33 4.69
CA GLN A 40 -3.26 10.73 3.42
C GLN A 40 -2.85 9.79 2.26
N PHE A 41 -1.64 9.27 2.30
CA PHE A 41 -1.18 8.23 1.38
C PHE A 41 -2.06 6.98 1.47
N ASP A 42 -2.37 6.48 2.68
CA ASP A 42 -3.18 5.27 2.83
C ASP A 42 -4.59 5.43 2.23
N LYS A 43 -5.19 6.62 2.41
CA LYS A 43 -6.50 6.97 1.83
C LYS A 43 -6.42 7.01 0.30
N SER A 44 -5.47 7.77 -0.23
CA SER A 44 -5.30 7.99 -1.66
C SER A 44 -4.99 6.68 -2.40
N MET A 45 -4.18 5.81 -1.79
CA MET A 45 -3.85 4.50 -2.36
C MET A 45 -5.08 3.58 -2.42
N THR A 46 -5.92 3.61 -1.38
CA THR A 46 -7.16 2.83 -1.35
C THR A 46 -8.11 3.28 -2.45
N GLU A 47 -8.33 4.60 -2.57
CA GLU A 47 -9.19 5.22 -3.57
C GLU A 47 -8.68 4.99 -4.99
N ALA A 48 -7.37 5.14 -5.23
CA ALA A 48 -6.78 4.93 -6.54
C ALA A 48 -6.90 3.47 -7.01
N LEU A 49 -6.65 2.51 -6.11
CA LEU A 49 -6.84 1.09 -6.41
C LEU A 49 -8.31 0.73 -6.65
N GLU A 50 -9.25 1.43 -6.02
CA GLU A 50 -10.68 1.21 -6.21
C GLU A 50 -11.24 1.85 -7.49
N SER A 51 -10.80 3.07 -7.82
CA SER A 51 -11.35 3.86 -8.93
C SER A 51 -10.59 3.69 -10.24
N GLN A 52 -9.26 3.53 -10.18
CA GLN A 52 -8.40 3.60 -11.36
C GLN A 52 -7.95 2.23 -11.86
N VAL A 53 -7.81 1.24 -10.98
CA VAL A 53 -7.47 -0.13 -11.38
C VAL A 53 -8.72 -0.83 -11.92
N LYS A 54 -8.85 -0.77 -13.24
CA LYS A 54 -9.91 -1.43 -14.03
C LYS A 54 -9.45 -2.75 -14.64
N THR A 55 -8.43 -3.40 -14.09
CA THR A 55 -8.00 -4.72 -14.56
C THR A 55 -9.18 -5.66 -14.47
N LYS A 56 -9.79 -5.94 -15.62
CA LYS A 56 -10.92 -6.83 -15.78
C LYS A 56 -10.36 -8.20 -16.10
N ASP A 57 -10.94 -9.21 -15.47
CA ASP A 57 -10.72 -10.64 -15.75
C ASP A 57 -9.33 -11.16 -15.34
N ALA A 58 -9.05 -11.09 -14.04
CA ALA A 58 -7.93 -11.82 -13.48
C ALA A 58 -8.30 -13.31 -13.39
N MET A 59 -7.39 -14.16 -13.85
CA MET A 59 -7.54 -15.61 -13.83
C MET A 59 -6.67 -16.18 -12.72
N PHE A 60 -7.30 -16.81 -11.73
CA PHE A 60 -6.61 -17.61 -10.72
C PHE A 60 -6.67 -19.07 -11.11
N LYS A 61 -5.51 -19.73 -11.12
CA LYS A 61 -5.39 -21.15 -11.40
C LYS A 61 -4.76 -21.86 -10.21
N SER A 62 -5.46 -22.88 -9.71
CA SER A 62 -4.99 -23.92 -8.81
C SER A 62 -4.97 -25.25 -9.58
N ASP A 63 -4.31 -26.29 -9.04
CA ASP A 63 -4.16 -27.59 -9.71
C ASP A 63 -5.49 -28.22 -10.11
N ASP A 64 -6.55 -28.00 -9.30
CA ASP A 64 -7.88 -28.57 -9.54
C ASP A 64 -8.93 -27.55 -10.02
N ARG A 65 -8.63 -26.24 -10.01
CA ARG A 65 -9.64 -25.18 -10.21
C ARG A 65 -9.09 -23.97 -10.95
N GLN A 66 -9.88 -23.47 -11.89
CA GLN A 66 -9.65 -22.19 -12.56
C GLN A 66 -10.83 -21.26 -12.28
N GLU A 67 -10.56 -20.09 -11.73
CA GLU A 67 -11.57 -19.09 -11.41
C GLU A 67 -11.23 -17.76 -12.07
N ASN A 68 -12.18 -17.25 -12.85
CA ASN A 68 -12.12 -15.91 -13.41
C ASN A 68 -12.84 -14.96 -12.47
N VAL A 69 -12.15 -13.91 -12.07
CA VAL A 69 -12.69 -12.88 -11.18
C VAL A 69 -12.57 -11.53 -11.85
N SER A 70 -13.68 -10.79 -11.85
CA SER A 70 -13.77 -9.52 -12.55
C SER A 70 -12.84 -8.45 -11.97
N ARG A 71 -12.45 -8.57 -10.69
CA ARG A 71 -11.53 -7.65 -10.01
C ARG A 71 -10.74 -8.39 -8.92
N VAL A 72 -9.47 -8.05 -8.79
CA VAL A 72 -8.54 -8.67 -7.83
C VAL A 72 -7.66 -7.62 -7.18
N LYS A 73 -7.50 -7.72 -5.85
CA LYS A 73 -6.60 -6.90 -5.06
C LYS A 73 -5.78 -7.82 -4.14
N ILE A 74 -4.70 -8.38 -4.65
CA ILE A 74 -3.80 -9.22 -3.85
C ILE A 74 -2.88 -8.29 -3.08
N VAL A 75 -2.91 -8.39 -1.75
CA VAL A 75 -1.92 -7.74 -0.91
C VAL A 75 -1.30 -8.82 -0.04
N ALA A 76 -0.09 -9.24 -0.39
CA ALA A 76 0.67 -10.21 0.37
C ALA A 76 1.70 -9.46 1.23
N CYS A 77 1.62 -9.63 2.54
CA CYS A 77 2.72 -9.31 3.44
C CYS A 77 3.49 -10.59 3.72
N ASP A 78 4.81 -10.56 3.60
CA ASP A 78 5.64 -11.66 4.09
C ASP A 78 5.47 -11.76 5.61
N SER A 79 5.00 -12.92 6.09
CA SER A 79 4.82 -13.21 7.51
C SER A 79 6.14 -13.18 8.29
N LYS A 80 7.30 -13.36 7.62
CA LYS A 80 8.62 -13.21 8.24
C LYS A 80 8.99 -11.78 8.55
N LEU A 81 8.32 -10.81 7.92
CA LEU A 81 8.51 -9.38 8.19
C LEU A 81 7.48 -8.82 9.19
N LEU A 82 6.62 -9.66 9.78
CA LEU A 82 5.67 -9.30 10.84
C LEU A 82 6.10 -9.80 12.22
N THR A 83 7.24 -10.48 12.32
CA THR A 83 7.77 -11.12 13.54
C THR A 83 9.06 -10.50 14.05
N GLN A 84 9.46 -9.32 13.54
CA GLN A 84 10.52 -8.50 14.13
C GLN A 84 9.94 -7.30 14.86
#